data_AF-A0AAD7J5W5-F1
#
_entry.id   AF-A0AAD7J5W5-F1
#
_cell.length_a   1.000
_cell.length_b   1.000
_cell.length_c   1.000
_cell.angle_alpha   90.00
_cell.angle_beta   90.00
_cell.angle_gamma   90.00
#
_symmetry.space_group_name_H-M   'P 1'
#
loop_
_entity.id
_entity.type
_entity.pdbx_description
1 polymer ?
#
loop_
_entity_poly.entity_id
_entity_poly.type
_entity_poly.pdbx_seq_one_letter_code
_entity_poly.pdbx_strand_id
1 'polypeptide(L)'
;MRGNFDVNGFVLQGNLDLNGFVVQITESVLLRINPGPPVLQLTDCISNGKTARVYTAVLEGQPVILKTVPWESEDLTRELTAYQRLGHLPCVPRLLGLYAPLGEDWVGFVLEDVGSPIGLMGFGDIADSTREAILNAVISIHHHGISHEDVAARNVLMKDGHVFIIDFGEAVDTSACRTAAPSCLR
;
A
#
# COMPACT_ATOMS: atom_id res chain seq x y z
N MET A 1 -25.18 -8.06 11.62
CA MET A 1 -25.82 -8.34 10.32
C MET A 1 -24.77 -8.95 9.41
N ARG A 2 -25.13 -10.00 8.65
CA ARG A 2 -24.25 -10.65 7.67
C ARG A 2 -24.36 -9.89 6.36
N GLY A 3 -23.24 -9.43 5.81
CA GLY A 3 -23.17 -8.93 4.44
C GLY A 3 -21.98 -9.56 3.75
N ASN A 4 -22.19 -10.17 2.59
CA ASN A 4 -21.13 -10.46 1.65
C ASN A 4 -20.82 -9.13 0.95
N PHE A 5 -19.57 -8.71 0.92
CA PHE A 5 -19.17 -7.50 0.22
C PHE A 5 -18.09 -7.84 -0.79
N ASP A 6 -18.31 -7.40 -2.03
CA ASP A 6 -17.42 -7.53 -3.17
C ASP A 6 -16.79 -6.16 -3.43
N VAL A 7 -15.48 -6.07 -3.21
CA VAL A 7 -14.68 -4.92 -3.67
C VAL A 7 -13.72 -5.46 -4.70
N ASN A 8 -13.95 -5.17 -5.98
CA ASN A 8 -13.06 -5.55 -7.09
C ASN A 8 -12.66 -7.05 -7.13
N GLY A 9 -13.58 -7.96 -6.81
CA GLY A 9 -13.35 -9.41 -6.83
C GLY A 9 -12.95 -10.02 -5.47
N PHE A 10 -12.96 -9.23 -4.39
CA PHE A 10 -12.66 -9.70 -3.03
C PHE A 10 -13.96 -9.91 -2.25
N VAL A 11 -14.36 -11.17 -2.07
CA VAL A 11 -15.50 -11.53 -1.23
C VAL A 11 -15.03 -11.74 0.22
N LEU A 12 -15.41 -10.82 1.10
CA LEU A 12 -15.17 -10.96 2.55
C LEU A 12 -16.24 -11.89 3.18
N GLN A 13 -15.87 -13.12 3.55
CA GLN A 13 -16.72 -14.08 4.28
C GLN A 13 -16.05 -14.58 5.56
N GLY A 14 -16.64 -14.30 6.73
CA GLY A 14 -16.15 -14.78 8.02
C GLY A 14 -17.16 -14.63 9.16
N ASN A 15 -17.12 -15.55 10.13
CA ASN A 15 -17.89 -15.45 11.38
C ASN A 15 -17.19 -14.50 12.36
N LEU A 16 -18.00 -13.60 12.94
CA LEU A 16 -17.60 -12.39 13.65
C LEU A 16 -17.22 -12.67 15.10
N ASP A 17 -16.00 -12.28 15.49
CA ASP A 17 -15.55 -12.15 16.87
C ASP A 17 -14.97 -10.73 17.08
N LEU A 18 -15.05 -10.19 18.30
CA LEU A 18 -15.02 -8.75 18.61
C LEU A 18 -13.68 -7.99 18.39
N ASN A 19 -12.66 -8.61 17.79
CA ASN A 19 -11.27 -8.09 17.79
C ASN A 19 -10.72 -7.63 16.43
N GLY A 20 -11.57 -7.48 15.41
CA GLY A 20 -11.09 -7.21 14.05
C GLY A 20 -10.32 -8.41 13.48
N PHE A 21 -10.14 -8.45 12.16
CA PHE A 21 -9.44 -9.55 11.50
C PHE A 21 -8.48 -9.01 10.45
N VAL A 22 -7.31 -9.64 10.34
CA VAL A 22 -6.42 -9.45 9.20
C VAL A 22 -6.74 -10.50 8.15
N VAL A 23 -7.06 -10.03 6.95
CA VAL A 23 -7.31 -10.85 5.77
C VAL A 23 -6.02 -10.90 4.95
N GLN A 24 -5.29 -12.00 5.02
CA GLN A 24 -4.11 -12.20 4.19
C GLN A 24 -4.50 -12.38 2.72
N ILE A 25 -3.84 -11.66 1.82
CA ILE A 25 -4.04 -11.79 0.36
C ILE A 25 -2.94 -12.71 -0.19
N THR A 26 -3.32 -13.88 -0.70
CA THR A 26 -2.43 -14.79 -1.45
C THR A 26 -2.74 -14.74 -2.94
N GLU A 27 -1.83 -15.20 -3.80
CA GLU A 27 -1.91 -15.20 -5.30
C GLU A 27 -3.16 -15.90 -5.89
N SER A 28 -4.01 -16.44 -5.03
CA SER A 28 -5.38 -16.84 -5.32
C SER A 28 -6.19 -16.48 -4.08
N VAL A 29 -7.16 -15.56 -4.21
CA VAL A 29 -7.97 -15.02 -3.11
C VAL A 29 -8.54 -16.14 -2.24
N LEU A 30 -8.13 -16.23 -0.97
CA LEU A 30 -8.96 -16.78 0.10
C LEU A 30 -8.41 -16.42 1.49
N LEU A 31 -9.31 -15.81 2.28
CA LEU A 31 -9.19 -15.52 3.71
C LEU A 31 -8.57 -16.69 4.48
N ARG A 32 -7.39 -16.49 5.06
CA ARG A 32 -6.90 -17.38 6.11
C ARG A 32 -7.37 -16.87 7.46
N ILE A 33 -8.57 -17.26 7.86
CA ILE A 33 -8.97 -17.23 9.27
C ILE A 33 -8.38 -18.52 9.88
N ASN A 34 -7.13 -18.45 10.35
CA ASN A 34 -6.57 -19.50 11.21
C ASN A 34 -7.48 -19.69 12.44
N PRO A 35 -7.43 -20.83 13.16
CA PRO A 35 -8.32 -21.08 14.30
C PRO A 35 -8.15 -20.11 15.49
N GLY A 36 -7.25 -19.13 15.39
CA GLY A 36 -7.30 -17.87 16.13
C GLY A 36 -7.01 -16.69 15.19
N PRO A 37 -7.57 -15.49 15.45
CA PRO A 37 -7.33 -14.34 14.60
C PRO A 37 -5.83 -13.98 14.61
N PRO A 38 -5.19 -13.74 13.45
CA PRO A 38 -3.84 -13.18 13.43
C PRO A 38 -3.84 -11.87 14.24
N VAL A 39 -2.98 -11.80 15.25
CA VAL A 39 -2.93 -10.66 16.17
C VAL A 39 -2.03 -9.59 15.57
N LEU A 40 -2.65 -8.50 15.10
CA LEU A 40 -1.95 -7.28 14.72
C LEU A 40 -1.78 -6.39 15.95
N GLN A 41 -0.53 -6.14 16.36
CA GLN A 41 -0.21 -5.33 17.53
C GLN A 41 0.35 -3.97 17.09
N LEU A 42 -0.39 -2.90 17.31
CA LEU A 42 0.10 -1.54 17.04
C LEU A 42 1.25 -1.21 18.00
N THR A 43 2.33 -0.66 17.46
CA THR A 43 3.52 -0.28 18.25
C THR A 43 3.59 1.23 18.38
N ASP A 44 3.64 1.97 17.27
CA ASP A 44 3.69 3.44 17.26
C ASP A 44 2.78 4.04 16.19
N CYS A 45 2.39 5.30 16.39
CA CYS A 45 1.72 6.11 15.39
C CYS A 45 2.75 6.95 14.63
N ILE A 46 2.98 6.64 13.35
CA ILE A 46 3.88 7.40 12.47
C ILE A 46 3.20 8.69 12.00
N SER A 47 1.91 8.59 11.63
CA SER A 47 1.13 9.71 11.11
C SER A 47 -0.33 9.59 11.52
N ASN A 48 -0.92 10.71 11.95
CA ASN A 48 -2.32 10.80 12.34
C ASN A 48 -3.04 11.88 11.53
N GLY A 49 -3.12 11.67 10.22
CA GLY A 49 -3.82 12.56 9.30
C GLY A 49 -5.34 12.43 9.38
N LYS A 50 -6.05 13.36 8.74
CA LYS A 50 -7.51 13.32 8.62
C LYS A 50 -7.99 12.28 7.61
N THR A 51 -7.20 12.04 6.56
CA THR A 51 -7.55 11.17 5.43
C THR A 51 -6.88 9.80 5.53
N ALA A 52 -5.78 9.69 6.29
CA ALA A 52 -5.10 8.45 6.57
C ALA A 52 -4.38 8.50 7.91
N ARG A 53 -4.25 7.34 8.55
CA ARG A 53 -3.38 7.15 9.72
C ARG A 53 -2.41 6.02 9.43
N VAL A 54 -1.18 6.13 9.91
CA VAL A 54 -0.11 5.18 9.63
C VAL A 54 0.53 4.77 10.95
N TYR A 55 0.65 3.47 11.16
CA TYR A 55 1.19 2.88 12.37
C TYR A 55 2.30 1.89 12.02
N THR A 56 3.32 1.80 12.88
CA THR A 56 4.13 0.58 12.95
C THR A 56 3.32 -0.47 13.72
N ALA A 57 3.42 -1.72 13.29
CA ALA A 57 2.75 -2.83 13.94
C ALA A 57 3.56 -4.12 13.82
N VAL A 58 3.15 -5.13 14.60
CA VAL A 58 3.68 -6.48 14.54
C VAL A 58 2.56 -7.44 14.15
N LEU A 59 2.76 -8.19 13.08
CA LEU A 59 1.88 -9.27 12.63
C LEU A 59 2.62 -10.60 12.77
N GLU A 60 2.16 -11.48 13.65
CA GLU A 60 2.77 -12.80 13.89
C GLU A 60 4.29 -12.74 14.16
N GLY A 61 4.73 -11.69 14.86
CA GLY A 61 6.15 -11.47 15.18
C GLY A 61 6.96 -10.79 14.08
N GLN A 62 6.36 -10.46 12.93
CA GLN A 62 7.00 -9.72 11.84
C GLN A 62 6.62 -8.23 11.89
N PRO A 63 7.59 -7.31 11.71
CA PRO A 63 7.28 -5.88 11.62
C PRO A 63 6.53 -5.58 10.31
N VAL A 64 5.49 -4.78 10.43
CA VAL A 64 4.61 -4.36 9.33
C VAL A 64 4.19 -2.90 9.51
N ILE A 65 3.68 -2.31 8.44
CA ILE A 65 3.03 -1.00 8.48
C ILE A 65 1.52 -1.20 8.35
N LEU A 66 0.75 -0.58 9.24
CA LEU A 66 -0.70 -0.46 9.10
C LEU A 66 -1.03 0.95 8.63
N LYS A 67 -1.54 1.10 7.41
CA LYS A 67 -2.15 2.35 6.93
C LYS A 67 -3.66 2.22 6.98
N THR A 68 -4.36 3.06 7.73
CA THR A 68 -5.83 3.07 7.76
C THR A 68 -6.38 4.27 7.00
N VAL A 69 -7.42 4.06 6.21
CA VAL A 69 -8.17 5.10 5.48
C VAL A 69 -9.67 4.94 5.73
N PRO A 70 -10.48 6.02 5.58
CA PRO A 70 -11.93 5.89 5.65
C PRO A 70 -12.46 4.97 4.54
N TRP A 71 -13.48 4.17 4.86
CA TRP A 71 -14.08 3.20 3.94
C TRP A 71 -14.63 3.84 2.66
N GLU A 72 -15.20 5.04 2.77
CA GLU A 72 -15.79 5.77 1.66
C GLU A 72 -14.78 6.66 0.90
N SER A 73 -13.48 6.52 1.18
CA SER A 73 -12.46 7.29 0.49
C SER A 73 -12.32 6.87 -0.97
N GLU A 74 -12.31 7.83 -1.90
CA GLU A 74 -11.97 7.56 -3.31
C GLU A 74 -10.54 6.99 -3.45
N ASP A 75 -9.65 7.41 -2.56
CA ASP A 75 -8.24 7.01 -2.54
C ASP A 75 -8.07 5.52 -2.24
N LEU A 76 -9.02 4.91 -1.50
CA LEU A 76 -9.01 3.49 -1.16
C LEU A 76 -8.98 2.61 -2.42
N THR A 77 -9.82 2.93 -3.40
CA THR A 77 -9.92 2.12 -4.62
C THR A 77 -8.66 2.24 -5.46
N ARG A 78 -8.11 3.45 -5.59
CA ARG A 78 -6.88 3.71 -6.35
C ARG A 78 -5.69 2.99 -5.71
N GLU A 79 -5.53 3.14 -4.40
CA GLU A 79 -4.41 2.57 -3.66
C GLU A 79 -4.45 1.03 -3.66
N LEU A 80 -5.61 0.43 -3.41
CA LEU A 80 -5.74 -1.04 -3.43
C LEU A 80 -5.46 -1.61 -4.82
N THR A 81 -5.97 -0.97 -5.88
CA THR A 81 -5.73 -1.38 -7.27
C THR A 81 -4.24 -1.30 -7.62
N ALA A 82 -3.56 -0.25 -7.15
CA ALA A 82 -2.13 -0.10 -7.37
C ALA A 82 -1.34 -1.22 -6.68
N TYR A 83 -1.58 -1.48 -5.40
CA TYR A 83 -0.89 -2.58 -4.69
C TYR A 83 -1.16 -3.95 -5.30
N GLN A 84 -2.38 -4.22 -5.77
CA GLN A 84 -2.69 -5.48 -6.46
C GLN A 84 -1.91 -5.65 -7.76
N ARG A 85 -1.67 -4.56 -8.50
CA ARG A 85 -0.99 -4.60 -9.80
C ARG A 85 0.52 -4.45 -9.72
N LEU A 86 1.02 -3.85 -8.64
CA LEU A 86 2.43 -3.46 -8.51
C LEU A 86 3.14 -4.17 -7.36
N GLY A 87 2.43 -4.88 -6.47
CA GLY A 87 3.02 -5.50 -5.28
C GLY A 87 4.06 -6.60 -5.57
N HIS A 88 4.18 -7.05 -6.82
CA HIS A 88 5.27 -7.93 -7.27
C HIS A 88 6.55 -7.17 -7.65
N LEU A 89 6.49 -5.84 -7.80
CA LEU A 89 7.65 -5.02 -8.14
C LEU A 89 8.54 -4.84 -6.91
N PRO A 90 9.87 -4.99 -7.05
CA PRO A 90 10.79 -4.87 -5.93
C PRO A 90 10.88 -3.44 -5.35
N CYS A 91 10.31 -2.45 -6.05
CA CYS A 91 10.28 -1.06 -5.63
C CYS A 91 8.94 -0.63 -5.03
N VAL A 92 8.04 -1.57 -4.72
CA VAL A 92 6.73 -1.31 -4.12
C VAL A 92 6.57 -2.24 -2.90
N PRO A 93 6.15 -1.75 -1.73
CA PRO A 93 5.89 -2.62 -0.59
C PRO A 93 4.85 -3.68 -0.92
N ARG A 94 5.05 -4.89 -0.40
CA ARG A 94 4.02 -5.93 -0.52
C ARG A 94 2.81 -5.59 0.34
N LEU A 95 1.61 -5.71 -0.24
CA LEU A 95 0.37 -5.77 0.51
C LEU A 95 0.21 -7.18 1.11
N LEU A 96 0.38 -7.27 2.42
CA LEU A 96 0.31 -8.53 3.17
C LEU A 96 -1.13 -8.90 3.50
N GLY A 97 -2.00 -7.90 3.67
CA GLY A 97 -3.40 -8.12 3.92
C GLY A 97 -4.19 -6.84 4.17
N LEU A 98 -5.48 -7.02 4.46
CA LEU A 98 -6.38 -5.95 4.87
C LEU A 98 -6.78 -6.15 6.33
N TYR A 99 -6.87 -5.06 7.09
CA TYR A 99 -7.36 -5.04 8.46
C TYR A 99 -8.68 -4.26 8.50
N ALA A 100 -9.78 -4.90 8.88
CA ALA A 100 -11.08 -4.25 8.98
C ALA A 100 -11.61 -4.40 10.42
N PRO A 101 -11.45 -3.38 11.29
CA PRO A 101 -12.03 -3.39 12.61
C PRO A 101 -13.57 -3.38 12.51
N LEU A 102 -14.23 -4.19 13.33
CA LEU A 102 -15.68 -4.31 13.29
C LEU A 102 -16.35 -3.05 13.85
N GLY A 103 -17.33 -2.51 13.10
CA GLY A 103 -18.09 -1.34 13.54
C GLY A 103 -17.34 -0.02 13.42
N GLU A 104 -16.22 0.00 12.70
CA GLU A 104 -15.48 1.22 12.37
C GLU A 104 -15.60 1.55 10.89
N ASP A 105 -15.61 2.84 10.57
CA ASP A 105 -15.66 3.36 9.19
C ASP A 105 -14.28 3.41 8.51
N TRP A 106 -13.33 2.60 8.99
CA TRP A 106 -11.94 2.58 8.53
C TRP A 106 -11.53 1.20 8.04
N VAL A 107 -10.72 1.18 6.99
CA VAL A 107 -10.05 -0.01 6.48
C VAL A 107 -8.55 0.20 6.53
N GLY A 108 -7.83 -0.85 6.94
CA GLY A 108 -6.40 -0.90 7.08
C GLY A 108 -5.74 -1.71 5.97
N PHE A 109 -4.64 -1.21 5.42
CA PHE A 109 -3.70 -1.93 4.60
C PHE A 109 -2.55 -2.40 5.49
N VAL A 110 -2.32 -3.71 5.53
CA VAL A 110 -1.14 -4.27 6.19
C VAL A 110 -0.06 -4.43 5.14
N LEU A 111 0.96 -3.59 5.22
CA LEU A 111 2.05 -3.48 4.27
C LEU A 111 3.35 -3.99 4.88
N GLU A 112 4.25 -4.45 4.02
CA GLU A 112 5.64 -4.67 4.39
C GLU A 112 6.28 -3.39 4.96
N ASP A 113 7.04 -3.53 6.05
CA ASP A 113 7.91 -2.46 6.53
C ASP A 113 9.15 -2.35 5.65
N VAL A 114 9.18 -1.29 4.84
CA VAL A 114 10.24 -0.98 3.87
C VAL A 114 11.12 0.21 4.29
N GLY A 115 11.20 0.47 5.60
CA GLY A 115 12.13 1.45 6.16
C GLY A 115 11.57 2.87 6.25
N SER A 116 12.41 3.87 5.98
CA SER A 116 12.12 5.27 6.33
C SER A 116 12.23 6.23 5.14
N PRO A 117 11.56 7.40 5.18
CA PRO A 117 11.59 8.35 4.07
C PRO A 117 12.99 8.84 3.74
N ILE A 118 13.27 9.04 2.45
CA ILE A 118 14.57 9.54 1.99
C ILE A 118 14.72 11.04 2.27
N GLY A 119 15.21 11.34 3.46
CA GLY A 119 15.66 12.65 3.87
C GLY A 119 14.52 13.61 4.25
N LEU A 120 14.69 14.27 5.39
CA LEU A 120 13.78 15.31 5.86
C LEU A 120 13.82 16.59 4.98
N MET A 121 14.87 16.76 4.17
CA MET A 121 15.15 17.96 3.37
C MET A 121 14.82 17.81 1.87
N GLY A 122 14.32 16.64 1.43
CA GLY A 122 13.91 16.38 0.05
C GLY A 122 15.01 15.84 -0.88
N PHE A 123 14.71 15.78 -2.19
CA PHE A 123 15.58 15.16 -3.21
C PHE A 123 16.87 15.95 -3.54
N GLY A 124 17.11 17.09 -2.90
CA GLY A 124 18.32 17.90 -3.13
C GLY A 124 19.59 17.24 -2.59
N ASP A 125 19.48 16.49 -1.49
CA ASP A 125 20.60 15.97 -0.72
C ASP A 125 20.87 14.46 -0.92
N ILE A 126 20.21 13.84 -1.90
CA ILE A 126 20.40 12.40 -2.19
C ILE A 126 21.49 12.17 -3.23
N ALA A 127 22.23 11.07 -3.07
CA ALA A 127 23.25 10.65 -4.02
C ALA A 127 22.66 10.38 -5.41
N ASP A 128 23.44 10.60 -6.47
CA ASP A 128 23.00 10.39 -7.85
C ASP A 128 22.52 8.96 -8.11
N SER A 129 23.16 7.97 -7.49
CA SER A 129 22.73 6.57 -7.56
C SER A 129 21.34 6.34 -6.97
N THR A 130 21.01 7.02 -5.87
CA THR A 130 19.66 7.00 -5.28
C THR A 130 18.65 7.68 -6.21
N ARG A 131 19.01 8.81 -6.82
CA ARG A 131 18.16 9.50 -7.80
C ARG A 131 17.84 8.59 -8.99
N GLU A 132 18.85 7.90 -9.51
CA GLU A 132 18.68 6.93 -10.59
C GLU A 132 17.78 5.76 -10.17
N ALA A 133 17.94 5.23 -8.96
CA ALA A 133 17.08 4.17 -8.43
C ALA A 133 15.60 4.60 -8.33
N ILE A 134 15.34 5.84 -7.90
CA ILE A 134 13.97 6.40 -7.86
C ILE A 134 13.39 6.51 -9.26
N LEU A 135 14.16 7.04 -10.22
CA LEU A 135 13.71 7.15 -11.61
C LEU A 135 13.38 5.78 -12.20
N ASN A 136 14.23 4.78 -11.96
CA ASN A 136 14.00 3.41 -12.42
C ASN A 136 12.75 2.79 -11.77
N ALA A 137 12.50 3.06 -10.48
CA ALA A 137 11.28 2.63 -9.80
C ALA A 137 10.02 3.24 -10.44
N VAL A 138 10.02 4.56 -10.68
CA VAL A 138 8.90 5.27 -11.33
C VAL A 138 8.66 4.75 -12.75
N ILE A 139 9.72 4.56 -13.54
CA ILE A 139 9.63 3.98 -14.89
C ILE A 139 9.02 2.58 -14.84
N SER A 140 9.43 1.75 -13.88
CA SER A 140 8.87 0.40 -13.70
C SER A 140 7.37 0.44 -13.41
N ILE A 141 6.94 1.34 -12.52
CA ILE A 141 5.52 1.57 -12.21
C ILE A 141 4.75 2.02 -13.46
N HIS A 142 5.30 2.96 -14.23
CA HIS A 142 4.72 3.43 -15.49
C HIS A 142 4.61 2.32 -16.55
N HIS A 143 5.62 1.44 -16.66
CA HIS A 143 5.56 0.25 -17.51
C HIS A 143 4.48 -0.75 -17.08
N HIS A 144 3.97 -0.65 -15.86
CA HIS A 144 2.82 -1.42 -15.38
C HIS A 144 1.50 -0.65 -15.51
N GLY A 145 1.52 0.50 -16.19
CA GLY A 145 0.33 1.23 -16.63
C GLY A 145 -0.35 1.95 -15.48
N ILE A 146 0.45 2.39 -14.51
CA ILE A 146 0.03 3.22 -13.40
C ILE A 146 0.95 4.44 -13.39
N SER A 147 0.39 5.64 -13.27
CA SER A 147 1.13 6.86 -12.91
C SER A 147 0.89 7.15 -11.43
N HIS A 148 1.94 7.48 -10.68
CA HIS A 148 1.83 7.67 -9.23
C HIS A 148 1.20 9.01 -8.85
N GLU A 149 1.39 10.05 -9.66
CA GLU A 149 0.94 11.45 -9.46
C GLU A 149 1.50 12.21 -8.24
N ASP A 150 1.94 11.52 -7.17
CA ASP A 150 2.53 12.16 -5.98
C ASP A 150 3.94 11.65 -5.62
N VAL A 151 4.88 11.69 -6.57
CA VAL A 151 6.28 11.31 -6.33
C VAL A 151 7.01 12.44 -5.58
N ALA A 152 6.91 12.40 -4.25
CA ALA A 152 7.57 13.32 -3.33
C ALA A 152 8.49 12.58 -2.35
N ALA A 153 9.46 13.26 -1.75
CA ALA A 153 10.43 12.62 -0.84
C ALA A 153 9.77 11.91 0.36
N ARG A 154 8.59 12.36 0.80
CA ARG A 154 7.78 11.70 1.84
C ARG A 154 7.24 10.33 1.42
N ASN A 155 7.08 10.11 0.11
CA ASN A 155 6.51 8.90 -0.50
C ASN A 155 7.58 8.00 -1.12
N VAL A 156 8.85 8.30 -0.84
CA VAL A 156 9.98 7.47 -1.24
C VAL A 156 10.68 7.00 0.02
N LEU A 157 10.62 5.70 0.28
CA LEU A 157 11.28 5.07 1.42
C LEU A 157 12.57 4.37 1.00
N MET A 158 13.45 4.15 1.97
CA MET A 158 14.66 3.38 1.78
C MET A 158 14.88 2.38 2.91
N LYS A 159 15.29 1.17 2.53
CA LYS A 159 15.73 0.10 3.43
C LYS A 159 16.84 -0.69 2.78
N ASP A 160 17.94 -0.87 3.49
CA ASP A 160 19.10 -1.65 3.05
C ASP A 160 19.58 -1.27 1.63
N GLY A 161 19.59 0.03 1.32
CA GLY A 161 20.00 0.56 0.01
C GLY A 161 18.98 0.41 -1.12
N HIS A 162 17.80 -0.15 -0.86
CA HIS A 162 16.72 -0.31 -1.83
C HIS A 162 15.69 0.81 -1.67
N VAL A 163 15.19 1.29 -2.81
CA VAL A 163 14.19 2.35 -2.89
C VAL A 163 12.80 1.75 -3.07
N PHE A 164 11.84 2.28 -2.30
CA PHE A 164 10.44 1.90 -2.38
C PHE A 164 9.57 3.13 -2.59
N ILE A 165 8.58 3.01 -3.46
CA ILE A 165 7.54 4.01 -3.71
C ILE A 165 6.29 3.59 -2.95
N ILE A 166 5.72 4.52 -2.18
CA ILE A 166 4.55 4.30 -1.33
C ILE A 166 3.47 5.36 -1.60
N ASP A 167 2.29 5.13 -1.04
CA ASP A 167 1.16 6.09 -1.04
C ASP A 167 0.55 6.32 -2.43
N PHE A 168 -0.17 5.31 -2.92
CA PHE A 168 -0.81 5.32 -4.24
C PHE A 168 -2.24 5.92 -4.22
N GLY A 169 -2.58 6.74 -3.22
CA GLY A 169 -3.92 7.34 -3.10
C GLY A 169 -4.30 8.22 -4.29
N GLU A 170 -3.31 8.86 -4.92
CA GLU A 170 -3.47 9.73 -6.10
C GLU A 170 -3.18 9.02 -7.43
N ALA A 171 -2.88 7.71 -7.39
CA ALA A 171 -2.41 6.99 -8.57
C ALA A 171 -3.51 6.87 -9.65
N VAL A 172 -3.11 6.99 -10.91
CA VAL A 172 -4.00 6.93 -12.08
C VAL A 172 -3.64 5.74 -12.96
N ASP A 173 -4.66 5.00 -13.41
CA ASP A 173 -4.48 3.94 -14.40
C ASP A 173 -4.21 4.53 -15.79
N THR A 174 -3.00 4.31 -16.30
CA THR A 174 -2.55 4.76 -17.61
C THR A 174 -2.45 3.63 -18.63
N SER A 175 -2.98 2.44 -18.31
CA SER A 175 -2.98 1.29 -19.23
C SER A 175 -3.61 1.61 -20.59
N ALA A 176 -4.63 2.46 -20.63
CA ALA A 176 -5.26 2.95 -21.86
C ALA A 176 -4.37 3.94 -22.66
N CYS A 177 -3.40 4.60 -22.03
CA CYS A 177 -2.46 5.51 -22.70
C CYS A 177 -1.35 4.77 -23.46
N ARG A 178 -1.16 3.45 -23.26
CA ARG A 178 -0.11 2.67 -23.96
C ARG A 178 -0.33 2.58 -25.48
N THR A 179 -1.53 2.87 -25.96
CA THR A 179 -1.86 2.94 -27.39
C THR A 179 -1.48 4.26 -28.05
N ALA A 180 -1.06 5.27 -27.30
CA ALA A 180 -0.48 6.50 -27.83
C ALA A 180 1.04 6.49 -27.57
N ALA A 181 1.82 6.21 -28.61
CA ALA A 181 3.27 6.30 -28.57
C ALA A 181 3.74 7.67 -28.02
N PRO A 182 4.90 7.74 -27.34
CA PRO A 182 5.38 8.97 -26.74
C PRO A 182 5.76 9.97 -27.84
N SER A 183 4.97 11.04 -27.99
CA SER A 183 5.35 12.23 -28.77
C SER A 183 6.13 13.26 -27.95
N CYS A 184 6.58 12.91 -26.73
CA CYS A 184 7.19 13.84 -25.79
C CYS A 184 8.67 13.52 -25.55
N LEU A 185 9.46 13.54 -26.63
CA LEU A 185 10.90 13.82 -26.60
C LEU A 185 11.19 14.73 -27.80
N ARG A 186 11.04 16.04 -27.60
CA ARG A 186 11.65 17.11 -28.41
C ARG A 186 12.01 18.26 -27.49
#